data_AF-A0A1J0PCQ9-F1
#
_entry.id   AF-A0A1J0PCQ9-F1
#
_cell.length_a   1.000
_cell.length_b   1.000
_cell.length_c   1.000
_cell.angle_alpha   90.00
_cell.angle_beta   90.00
_cell.angle_gamma   90.00
#
_symmetry.space_group_name_H-M   'P 1'
#
loop_
_entity.id
_entity.type
_entity.pdbx_description
1 polymer ?
#
loop_
_entity_poly.entity_id
_entity_poly.type
_entity_poly.pdbx_seq_one_letter_code
_entity_poly.pdbx_strand_id
1 'polypeptide(L)'
;MIIRALLLLLPLVAATTPSPQAQTFSADGCPLLVPRQDAVFQPKRLLPAQVARKNAGGCLSPSDAIYGADGCPRQLCPPQTRGIEL
;
A
#
# COMPACT_ATOMS: atom_id res chain seq x y z
N MET A 1 -18.73 -8.55 -58.84
CA MET A 1 -17.85 -8.14 -57.73
C MET A 1 -18.52 -7.01 -56.96
N ILE A 2 -19.16 -7.27 -55.84
CA ILE A 2 -19.60 -6.22 -54.89
C ILE A 2 -19.31 -6.73 -53.48
N ILE A 3 -18.50 -5.96 -52.78
CA ILE A 3 -17.84 -6.28 -51.52
C ILE A 3 -18.88 -6.24 -50.40
N ARG A 4 -19.05 -7.37 -49.68
CA ARG A 4 -19.79 -7.41 -48.42
C ARG A 4 -19.00 -6.61 -47.38
N ALA A 5 -19.48 -5.42 -47.05
CA ALA A 5 -19.03 -4.65 -45.90
C ALA A 5 -19.41 -5.40 -44.62
N LEU A 6 -18.50 -6.24 -44.16
CA LEU A 6 -18.57 -6.91 -42.87
C LEU A 6 -18.29 -5.85 -41.81
N LEU A 7 -19.35 -5.28 -41.23
CA LEU A 7 -19.29 -4.41 -40.06
C LEU A 7 -18.65 -5.17 -38.91
N LEU A 8 -17.35 -4.90 -38.68
CA LEU A 8 -16.59 -5.36 -37.53
C LEU A 8 -17.10 -4.65 -36.27
N LEU A 9 -17.99 -5.31 -35.53
CA LEU A 9 -18.36 -4.96 -34.17
C LEU A 9 -17.18 -5.26 -33.25
N LEU A 10 -16.29 -4.27 -33.03
CA LEU A 10 -15.29 -4.35 -31.96
C LEU A 10 -15.99 -4.13 -30.60
N PRO A 11 -15.73 -4.96 -29.58
CA PRO A 11 -16.20 -4.69 -28.23
C PRO A 11 -15.39 -3.52 -27.66
N LEU A 12 -16.07 -2.46 -27.25
CA LEU A 12 -15.49 -1.41 -26.41
C LEU A 12 -15.06 -2.06 -25.08
N VAL A 13 -13.79 -2.38 -24.95
CA VAL A 13 -13.20 -2.74 -23.66
C VAL A 13 -13.11 -1.45 -22.84
N ALA A 14 -14.00 -1.28 -21.87
CA ALA A 14 -13.93 -0.18 -20.93
C ALA A 14 -12.64 -0.32 -20.10
N ALA A 15 -11.67 0.56 -20.34
CA ALA A 15 -10.50 0.68 -19.48
C ALA A 15 -10.96 1.20 -18.11
N THR A 16 -11.08 0.31 -17.12
CA THR A 16 -11.16 0.71 -15.71
C THR A 16 -9.81 1.35 -15.37
N THR A 17 -9.73 2.67 -15.42
CA THR A 17 -8.59 3.39 -14.85
C THR A 17 -8.74 3.31 -13.33
N PRO A 18 -7.79 2.72 -12.58
CA PRO A 18 -7.82 2.78 -11.12
C PRO A 18 -7.85 4.25 -10.72
N SER A 19 -8.94 4.68 -10.08
CA SER A 19 -9.04 6.04 -9.56
C SER A 19 -7.96 6.23 -8.49
N PRO A 20 -7.18 7.32 -8.52
CA PRO A 20 -6.22 7.61 -7.47
C PRO A 20 -7.00 7.75 -6.16
N GLN A 21 -6.89 6.75 -5.29
CA GLN A 21 -7.49 6.83 -3.97
C GLN A 21 -6.82 8.00 -3.25
N ALA A 22 -7.62 9.01 -2.87
CA ALA A 22 -7.12 10.15 -2.13
C ALA A 22 -6.36 9.65 -0.89
N GLN A 23 -5.09 10.03 -0.78
CA GLN A 23 -4.23 9.60 0.33
C GLN A 23 -4.84 10.13 1.64
N THR A 24 -5.20 9.21 2.54
CA THR A 24 -5.75 9.56 3.84
C THR A 24 -4.63 9.63 4.86
N PHE A 25 -4.76 10.55 5.82
CA PHE A 25 -3.72 10.83 6.81
C PHE A 25 -4.22 10.48 8.23
N SER A 26 -3.30 9.99 9.06
CA SER A 26 -3.49 9.78 10.49
C SER A 26 -3.53 11.12 11.24
N ALA A 27 -3.93 11.10 12.52
CA ALA A 27 -3.92 12.28 13.38
C ALA A 27 -2.53 12.94 13.48
N ASP A 28 -1.46 12.14 13.42
CA ASP A 28 -0.07 12.62 13.46
C ASP A 28 0.46 13.12 12.10
N GLY A 29 -0.41 13.21 11.08
CA GLY A 29 -0.09 13.73 9.74
C GLY A 29 0.65 12.75 8.82
N CYS A 30 0.76 11.48 9.20
CA CYS A 30 1.36 10.45 8.34
C CYS A 30 0.33 9.81 7.42
N PRO A 31 0.72 9.36 6.20
CA PRO A 31 -0.16 8.58 5.34
C PRO A 31 -0.62 7.30 6.05
N LEU A 32 -1.90 6.97 5.93
CA LEU A 32 -2.44 5.70 6.40
C LEU A 32 -1.95 4.56 5.52
N LEU A 33 -1.44 3.50 6.16
CA LEU A 33 -1.06 2.23 5.53
C LEU A 33 -2.15 1.16 5.70
N VAL A 34 -3.07 1.40 6.64
CA VAL A 34 -4.23 0.55 6.93
C VAL A 34 -5.52 1.26 6.50
N PRO A 35 -6.61 0.54 6.24
CA PRO A 35 -7.91 1.14 6.02
C PRO A 35 -8.32 2.07 7.16
N ARG A 36 -9.13 3.10 6.87
CA ARG A 36 -9.51 4.12 7.86
C ARG A 36 -10.18 3.51 9.10
N GLN A 37 -11.03 2.50 8.93
CA GLN A 37 -11.68 1.79 10.03
C GLN A 37 -10.70 1.07 10.97
N ASP A 38 -9.49 0.78 10.49
CA ASP A 38 -8.45 0.06 11.18
C ASP A 38 -7.31 0.99 11.65
N ALA A 39 -7.53 2.31 11.63
CA ALA A 39 -6.50 3.31 11.94
C ALA A 39 -5.88 3.16 13.34
N VAL A 40 -6.52 2.44 14.27
CA VAL A 40 -5.94 2.08 15.57
C VAL A 40 -4.71 1.16 15.44
N PHE A 41 -4.63 0.38 14.35
CA PHE A 41 -3.50 -0.49 14.03
C PHE A 41 -2.42 0.21 13.20
N GLN A 42 -2.61 1.50 12.87
CA GLN A 42 -1.60 2.30 12.20
C GLN A 42 -0.35 2.42 13.08
N PRO A 43 0.85 2.11 12.58
CA PRO A 43 2.09 2.38 13.28
C PRO A 43 2.25 3.88 13.56
N LYS A 44 2.62 4.23 14.79
CA LYS A 44 2.76 5.64 15.21
C LYS A 44 3.97 6.29 14.56
N ARG A 45 3.90 7.60 14.33
CA ARG A 45 5.05 8.38 13.90
C ARG A 45 6.19 8.27 14.91
N LEU A 46 7.41 8.06 14.40
CA LEU A 46 8.63 8.08 15.21
C LEU A 46 9.28 9.46 15.18
N LEU A 47 10.08 9.76 16.20
CA LEU A 47 11.01 10.89 16.11
C LEU A 47 12.10 10.56 15.07
N PRO A 48 12.56 11.53 14.26
CA PRO A 48 13.60 11.29 13.24
C PRO A 48 14.85 10.57 13.79
N ALA A 49 15.28 10.92 15.00
CA ALA A 49 16.44 10.29 15.66
C ALA A 49 16.25 8.81 16.03
N GLN A 50 15.01 8.29 16.02
CA GLN A 50 14.70 6.89 16.33
C GLN A 50 14.63 6.02 15.08
N VAL A 51 14.44 6.60 13.91
CA VAL A 51 14.20 5.90 12.64
C VAL A 51 15.35 4.95 12.29
N ALA A 52 16.60 5.43 12.35
CA ALA A 52 17.76 4.62 11.98
C ALA A 52 17.89 3.35 12.83
N ARG A 53 17.76 3.49 14.16
CA ARG A 53 17.79 2.36 15.08
C ARG A 53 16.62 1.42 14.87
N LYS A 54 15.41 1.94 14.66
CA LYS A 54 14.23 1.12 14.42
C LYS A 54 14.37 0.29 13.14
N ASN A 55 14.70 0.93 12.03
CA ASN A 55 14.86 0.26 10.75
C ASN A 55 16.02 -0.75 10.75
N ALA A 56 17.11 -0.48 11.48
CA ALA A 56 18.21 -1.42 11.66
C ALA A 56 17.81 -2.71 12.40
N GLY A 57 16.77 -2.65 13.25
CA GLY A 57 16.20 -3.83 13.91
C GLY A 57 15.42 -4.76 12.97
N GLY A 58 15.13 -4.32 11.75
CA GLY A 58 14.34 -5.08 10.78
C GLY A 58 12.88 -5.26 11.19
N CYS A 59 12.20 -6.17 10.48
CA CYS A 59 10.80 -6.49 10.72
C CYS A 59 10.65 -7.57 11.80
N LEU A 60 10.27 -7.15 13.01
CA LEU A 60 10.11 -8.08 14.15
C LEU A 60 8.73 -8.76 14.15
N SER A 61 7.72 -8.15 13.55
CA SER A 61 6.37 -8.72 13.41
C SER A 61 5.63 -8.12 12.20
N PRO A 62 4.49 -8.68 11.76
CA PRO A 62 3.68 -8.12 10.67
C PRO A 62 3.04 -6.77 11.02
N SER A 63 2.87 -6.48 12.31
CA SER A 63 2.38 -5.18 12.79
C SER A 63 3.47 -4.10 12.82
N ASP A 64 4.72 -4.49 12.54
CA ASP A 64 5.83 -3.56 12.45
C ASP A 64 5.82 -2.81 11.11
N ALA A 65 6.64 -1.77 10.99
CA ALA A 65 6.72 -0.96 9.77
C ALA A 65 8.11 -0.44 9.49
N ILE A 66 8.36 -0.15 8.21
CA ILE A 66 9.52 0.58 7.74
C ILE A 66 9.20 2.07 7.74
N TYR A 67 10.09 2.86 8.34
CA TYR A 67 9.90 4.29 8.54
C TYR A 67 10.77 5.13 7.59
N GLY A 68 10.20 6.25 7.11
CA GLY A 68 10.93 7.29 6.40
C GLY A 68 11.73 8.18 7.36
N ALA A 69 12.63 9.01 6.81
CA ALA A 69 13.46 9.93 7.61
C ALA A 69 12.63 11.00 8.36
N ASP A 70 11.42 11.28 7.89
CA ASP A 70 10.42 12.15 8.52
C ASP A 70 9.74 11.50 9.75
N GLY A 71 10.02 10.22 9.98
CA GLY A 71 9.44 9.41 11.05
C GLY A 71 8.08 8.82 10.69
N CYS A 72 7.56 9.04 9.49
CA CYS A 72 6.29 8.43 9.09
C CYS A 72 6.49 6.99 8.62
N PRO A 73 5.59 6.07 8.99
CA PRO A 73 5.61 4.72 8.43
C PRO A 73 5.30 4.79 6.94
N ARG A 74 6.07 4.04 6.14
CA ARG A 74 5.96 4.01 4.68
C ARG A 74 5.42 2.69 4.16
N GLN A 75 5.61 1.62 4.93
CA GLN A 75 5.20 0.28 4.57
C GLN A 75 5.05 -0.57 5.83
N LEU A 76 3.99 -1.38 5.90
CA LEU A 76 3.90 -2.44 6.91
C LEU A 76 4.90 -3.55 6.58
N CYS A 77 5.47 -4.14 7.61
CA CYS A 77 6.33 -5.30 7.45
C CYS A 77 5.54 -6.48 6.89
N PRO A 78 6.16 -7.29 6.00
CA PRO A 78 5.47 -8.41 5.40
C PRO A 78 5.06 -9.43 6.47
N PRO A 79 3.95 -10.17 6.25
CA PRO A 79 3.65 -11.32 7.09
C PRO A 79 4.83 -12.28 7.05
N GLN A 80 5.24 -12.77 8.22
CA GLN A 80 6.32 -13.75 8.33
C GLN A 80 5.81 -15.08 7.76
N THR A 81 6.08 -15.37 6.49
CA THR A 81 5.87 -16.71 5.91
C THR A 81 6.94 -17.66 6.47
N ARG A 82 6.80 -18.06 7.74
CA ARG A 82 7.59 -19.18 8.26
C ARG A 82 7.00 -20.45 7.66
N GLY A 83 7.82 -21.12 6.84
CA GLY A 83 7.44 -22.32 6.11
C GLY A 83 6.77 -23.38 6.98
N ILE A 84 5.49 -23.58 6.72
CA ILE A 84 4.94 -24.92 6.52
C ILE A 84 4.19 -24.85 5.18
N GLU A 85 4.90 -25.16 4.10
CA GLU A 85 4.25 -25.68 2.90
C GLU A 85 3.68 -27.04 3.32
N LEU A 86 2.35 -27.18 3.27
CA LEU A 86 1.64 -28.45 3.52
C LEU A 86 1.60 -29.26 2.21
#